data_AF-A0A7R8VW77-F1
#
_entry.id   AF-A0A7R8VW77-F1
#
_cell.length_a   1.000
_cell.length_b   1.000
_cell.length_c   1.000
_cell.angle_alpha   90.00
_cell.angle_beta   90.00
_cell.angle_gamma   90.00
#
_symmetry.space_group_name_H-M   'P 1'
#
loop_
_entity.id
_entity.type
_entity.pdbx_description
1 polymer ?
#
loop_
_entity_poly.entity_id
_entity_poly.type
_entity_poly.pdbx_seq_one_letter_code
_entity_poly.pdbx_strand_id
1 'polypeptide(L)'
;MTPKIGFPWSEIRNISFNDRKFIIKPIDKKAPDFVFFAPRVRINKRILALCMGNHELYMRRRKPDTIDVQQMKAQAREEKVAKQQQREKLQLEIAARERAEKKQQEYEERLRTMAEEMEKRQQDLNNAQDMIRRLEEQLRQLQAAKEDLEARQNELQAMERAKLEEEILAKQDEVTRIQTVVNEKDEQTRKLQEEVEVARQKEEEVKLALLAATTTPQHHHVEENEHDEDDEMVNGDVSRDLATDDNIIDPVEERRTLAERNERLHDQL
;
A
#
# COMPACT_ATOMS: atom_id res chain seq x y z
N MET A 1 32.18 48.35 21.18
CA MET A 1 32.53 49.52 22.03
C MET A 1 32.72 49.01 23.45
N THR A 2 33.73 49.46 24.19
CA THR A 2 34.06 48.91 25.51
C THR A 2 34.32 50.03 26.51
N PRO A 3 33.58 50.14 27.63
CA PRO A 3 33.85 51.13 28.66
C PRO A 3 35.19 50.85 29.36
N LYS A 4 35.84 51.89 29.89
CA LYS A 4 37.14 51.79 30.59
C LYS A 4 37.05 51.93 32.11
N ILE A 5 35.99 52.56 32.60
CA ILE A 5 35.66 52.73 34.02
C ILE A 5 34.14 52.54 34.14
N GLY A 6 33.70 51.89 35.21
CA GLY A 6 32.29 51.74 35.56
C GLY A 6 32.11 51.78 37.08
N PHE A 7 30.92 52.15 37.52
CA PHE A 7 30.53 52.17 38.94
C PHE A 7 29.17 51.48 39.04
N PRO A 8 29.02 50.40 39.82
CA PRO A 8 27.72 49.79 40.06
C PRO A 8 26.85 50.72 40.93
N TRP A 9 25.52 50.61 40.79
CA TRP A 9 24.58 51.46 41.55
C TRP A 9 24.63 51.19 43.07
N SER A 10 25.21 50.08 43.50
CA SER A 10 25.54 49.75 44.90
C SER A 10 26.67 50.59 45.49
N GLU A 11 27.52 51.25 44.68
CA GLU A 11 28.65 52.06 45.14
C GLU A 11 28.37 53.56 45.19
N ILE A 12 27.23 54.03 44.68
CA ILE A 12 26.95 55.46 44.52
C ILE A 12 26.08 56.00 45.67
N ARG A 13 26.57 57.03 46.37
CA ARG A 13 25.92 57.68 47.52
C ARG A 13 25.06 58.88 47.12
N ASN A 14 25.56 59.73 46.23
CA ASN A 14 24.91 60.98 45.86
C ASN A 14 25.34 61.44 44.46
N ILE A 15 24.46 62.15 43.76
CA ILE A 15 24.69 62.68 42.42
C ILE A 15 24.15 64.11 42.37
N SER A 16 24.93 65.05 41.83
CA SER A 16 24.55 66.47 41.70
C SER A 16 25.24 67.14 40.52
N PHE A 17 24.83 68.36 40.16
CA PHE A 17 25.54 69.19 39.20
C PHE A 17 25.39 70.68 39.50
N ASN A 18 26.33 71.50 39.04
CA ASN A 18 26.25 72.96 39.02
C ASN A 18 26.75 73.47 37.65
N ASP A 19 25.90 74.23 36.94
CA ASP A 19 26.08 74.58 35.52
C ASP A 19 26.53 73.36 34.68
N ARG A 20 27.76 73.37 34.15
CA ARG A 20 28.36 72.28 33.36
C ARG A 20 29.02 71.19 34.20
N LYS A 21 29.42 71.47 35.44
CA LYS A 21 30.12 70.53 36.34
C LYS A 21 29.14 69.52 36.94
N PHE A 22 29.38 68.24 36.71
CA PHE A 22 28.62 67.12 37.27
C PHE A 22 29.48 66.39 38.31
N ILE A 23 28.88 65.95 39.42
CA ILE A 23 29.58 65.39 40.58
C ILE A 23 28.84 64.13 41.07
N ILE A 24 29.57 63.02 41.20
CA ILE A 24 29.12 61.75 41.76
C ILE A 24 29.95 61.46 43.01
N LYS A 25 29.28 61.17 44.13
CA LYS A 25 29.92 60.85 45.41
C LYS A 25 29.78 59.33 45.68
N PRO A 26 30.87 58.62 46.00
CA PRO A 26 30.82 57.19 46.35
C PRO A 26 30.28 56.92 47.76
N ILE A 27 29.90 55.65 48.02
CA ILE A 27 29.52 55.17 49.36
C ILE A 27 30.75 55.01 50.26
N ASP A 28 31.92 54.60 49.75
CA ASP A 28 33.14 54.80 50.53
C ASP A 28 33.39 56.29 50.74
N LYS A 29 33.69 56.69 51.98
CA LYS A 29 34.03 58.07 52.34
C LYS A 29 35.51 58.41 52.10
N LYS A 30 36.37 57.40 51.85
CA LYS A 30 37.79 57.61 51.53
C LYS A 30 38.01 57.82 50.04
N ALA A 31 37.19 57.20 49.19
CA ALA A 31 37.19 57.42 47.75
C ALA A 31 36.79 58.88 47.38
N PRO A 32 37.47 59.52 46.40
CA PRO A 32 37.21 60.90 46.03
C PRO A 32 35.90 61.08 45.23
N ASP A 33 35.36 62.31 45.24
CA ASP A 33 34.27 62.73 44.36
C ASP A 33 34.67 62.53 42.88
N PHE A 34 33.89 61.76 42.12
CA PHE A 34 34.06 61.64 40.66
C PHE A 34 33.40 62.82 39.96
N VAL A 35 34.17 63.58 39.17
CA VAL A 35 33.76 64.85 38.58
C VAL A 35 33.98 64.86 37.07
N PHE A 36 32.98 65.31 36.32
CA PHE A 36 33.11 65.56 34.87
C PHE A 36 32.34 66.82 34.46
N PHE A 37 32.44 67.19 33.18
CA PHE A 37 31.76 68.36 32.62
C PHE A 37 30.96 67.99 31.37
N ALA A 38 29.69 68.42 31.30
CA ALA A 38 28.89 68.31 30.08
C ALA A 38 28.85 69.65 29.33
N PRO A 39 28.77 69.65 27.98
CA PRO A 39 28.85 70.89 27.20
C PRO A 39 27.62 71.81 27.35
N ARG A 40 26.50 71.34 27.92
CA ARG A 40 25.26 72.12 28.14
C ARG A 40 24.54 71.66 29.42
N VAL A 41 24.03 72.59 30.23
CA VAL A 41 23.28 72.31 31.48
C VAL A 41 22.04 71.42 31.25
N ARG A 42 21.37 71.54 30.10
CA ARG A 42 20.24 70.66 29.72
C ARG A 42 20.64 69.19 29.60
N ILE A 43 21.92 68.88 29.34
CA ILE A 43 22.44 67.50 29.34
C ILE A 43 22.58 67.02 30.78
N ASN A 44 23.19 67.81 31.68
CA ASN A 44 23.29 67.47 33.11
C ASN A 44 21.91 67.20 33.74
N LYS A 45 20.89 68.02 33.43
CA LYS A 45 19.50 67.77 33.85
C LYS A 45 18.95 66.41 33.38
N ARG A 46 19.28 65.98 32.16
CA ARG A 46 18.87 64.66 31.63
C ARG A 46 19.65 63.50 32.25
N ILE A 47 20.96 63.66 32.46
CA ILE A 47 21.80 62.64 33.10
C ILE A 47 21.31 62.40 34.53
N LEU A 48 21.12 63.45 35.33
CA LEU A 48 20.64 63.33 36.71
C LEU A 48 19.31 62.56 36.81
N ALA A 49 18.32 62.92 35.99
CA ALA A 49 17.02 62.27 35.98
C ALA A 49 17.12 60.77 35.61
N LEU A 50 17.97 60.42 34.63
CA LEU A 50 18.23 59.02 34.27
C LEU A 50 18.93 58.26 35.39
N CYS A 51 19.93 58.87 36.06
CA CYS A 51 20.64 58.24 37.17
C CYS A 51 19.71 57.95 38.35
N MET A 52 18.86 58.91 38.73
CA MET A 52 17.91 58.74 39.84
C MET A 52 16.93 57.57 39.57
N GLY A 53 16.25 57.58 38.43
CA GLY A 53 15.29 56.52 38.09
C GLY A 53 15.93 55.14 37.89
N ASN A 54 17.17 55.06 37.38
CA ASN A 54 17.87 53.78 37.26
C ASN A 54 18.34 53.23 38.61
N HIS A 55 18.84 54.09 39.52
CA HIS A 55 19.22 53.68 40.87
C HIS A 55 18.01 53.20 41.69
N GLU A 56 16.87 53.90 41.60
CA GLU A 56 15.61 53.49 42.23
C GLU A 56 15.16 52.11 41.76
N LEU A 57 15.11 51.88 40.44
CA LEU A 57 14.74 50.58 39.86
C LEU A 57 15.76 49.48 40.16
N TYR A 58 17.05 49.80 40.24
CA TYR A 58 18.11 48.86 40.65
C TYR A 58 17.90 48.39 42.10
N MET A 59 17.57 49.33 43.01
CA MET A 59 17.30 49.02 44.41
C MET A 59 15.96 48.30 44.60
N ARG A 60 14.92 48.61 43.81
CA ARG A 60 13.64 47.85 43.83
C ARG A 60 13.84 46.39 43.41
N ARG A 61 14.73 46.11 42.44
CA ARG A 61 15.07 44.74 41.98
C ARG A 61 15.91 43.93 42.97
N ARG A 62 16.47 44.55 44.01
CA ARG A 62 17.26 43.90 45.09
C ARG A 62 16.44 43.69 46.38
N LYS A 63 15.13 43.92 46.30
CA LYS A 63 14.16 43.61 47.36
C LYS A 63 13.16 42.57 46.82
N PRO A 64 12.50 41.79 47.70
CA PRO A 64 11.37 40.97 47.30
C PRO A 64 10.30 41.80 46.56
N ASP A 65 9.60 41.17 45.62
CA ASP A 65 8.52 41.84 44.86
C ASP A 65 7.45 42.40 45.81
N THR A 66 6.91 43.59 45.48
CA THR A 66 5.72 44.13 46.17
C THR A 66 4.50 43.25 45.87
N ILE A 67 3.50 43.24 46.76
CA ILE A 67 2.32 42.37 46.65
C ILE A 67 1.66 42.47 45.27
N ASP A 68 1.42 43.68 44.77
CA ASP A 68 0.88 43.93 43.43
C ASP A 68 1.74 43.32 42.30
N VAL A 69 3.07 43.34 42.42
CA VAL A 69 3.96 42.69 41.44
C VAL A 69 3.91 41.16 41.55
N GLN A 70 3.74 40.62 42.76
CA GLN A 70 3.50 39.18 42.94
C GLN A 70 2.16 38.75 42.33
N GLN A 71 1.10 39.54 42.53
CA GLN A 71 -0.22 39.34 41.94
C GLN A 71 -0.17 39.42 40.40
N MET A 72 0.46 40.46 39.83
CA MET A 72 0.67 40.57 38.38
C MET A 72 1.46 39.37 37.83
N LYS A 73 2.48 38.88 38.54
CA LYS A 73 3.23 37.66 38.16
C LYS A 73 2.39 36.38 38.33
N ALA A 74 1.44 36.32 39.26
CA ALA A 74 0.51 35.20 39.38
C ALA A 74 -0.49 35.19 38.21
N GLN A 75 -1.20 36.31 37.99
CA GLN A 75 -2.14 36.49 36.89
C GLN A 75 -1.49 36.22 35.53
N ALA A 76 -0.30 36.78 35.25
CA ALA A 76 0.39 36.55 33.97
C ALA A 76 0.85 35.08 33.76
N ARG A 77 0.98 34.28 34.82
CA ARG A 77 1.21 32.82 34.73
C ARG A 77 -0.10 32.07 34.49
N GLU A 78 -1.16 32.44 35.20
CA GLU A 78 -2.50 31.87 35.02
C GLU A 78 -3.04 32.11 33.60
N GLU A 79 -3.00 33.34 33.11
CA GLU A 79 -3.37 33.70 31.74
C GLU A 79 -2.54 32.93 30.69
N LYS A 80 -1.23 32.73 30.94
CA LYS A 80 -0.37 31.93 30.06
C LYS A 80 -0.81 30.46 30.03
N VAL A 81 -1.12 29.87 31.18
CA VAL A 81 -1.59 28.47 31.27
C VAL A 81 -2.97 28.31 30.65
N ALA A 82 -3.92 29.21 30.94
CA ALA A 82 -5.26 29.20 30.34
C ALA A 82 -5.19 29.30 28.80
N LYS A 83 -4.36 30.22 28.28
CA LYS A 83 -4.13 30.39 26.83
C LYS A 83 -3.42 29.19 26.19
N GLN A 84 -2.59 28.47 26.94
CA GLN A 84 -1.95 27.24 26.49
C GLN A 84 -2.97 26.08 26.43
N GLN A 85 -3.77 25.89 27.48
CA GLN A 85 -4.85 24.89 27.49
C GLN A 85 -5.91 25.14 26.40
N GLN A 86 -6.23 26.40 26.10
CA GLN A 86 -7.10 26.77 24.98
C GLN A 86 -6.50 26.34 23.63
N ARG A 87 -5.19 26.53 23.44
CA ARG A 87 -4.47 26.10 22.22
C ARG A 87 -4.40 24.58 22.11
N GLU A 88 -4.13 23.87 23.20
CA GLU A 88 -4.07 22.40 23.23
C GLU A 88 -5.44 21.79 22.91
N LYS A 89 -6.52 22.32 23.50
CA LYS A 89 -7.90 21.90 23.16
C LYS A 89 -8.22 22.13 21.67
N LEU A 90 -7.87 23.30 21.13
CA LEU A 90 -8.06 23.61 19.71
C LEU A 90 -7.23 22.69 18.80
N GLN A 91 -5.98 22.37 19.17
CA GLN A 91 -5.14 21.42 18.42
C GLN A 91 -5.69 19.99 18.46
N LEU A 92 -6.24 19.55 19.60
CA LEU A 92 -6.93 18.26 19.71
C LEU A 92 -8.21 18.22 18.86
N GLU A 93 -8.98 19.29 18.81
CA GLU A 93 -10.17 19.42 17.96
C GLU A 93 -9.81 19.37 16.47
N ILE A 94 -8.80 20.13 16.04
CA ILE A 94 -8.27 20.10 14.67
C ILE A 94 -7.79 18.68 14.30
N ALA A 95 -6.98 18.04 15.16
CA ALA A 95 -6.48 16.69 14.91
C ALA A 95 -7.56 15.59 15.03
N ALA A 96 -8.68 15.85 15.69
CA ALA A 96 -9.84 14.96 15.67
C ALA A 96 -10.62 15.10 14.35
N ARG A 97 -10.81 16.35 13.90
CA ARG A 97 -11.43 16.69 12.61
C ARG A 97 -10.64 16.14 11.43
N GLU A 98 -9.33 16.35 11.38
CA GLU A 98 -8.44 15.86 10.33
C GLU A 98 -8.49 14.32 10.21
N ARG A 99 -8.54 13.60 11.34
CA ARG A 99 -8.74 12.14 11.35
C ARG A 99 -10.13 11.71 10.88
N ALA A 100 -11.17 12.53 11.09
CA ALA A 100 -12.52 12.25 10.59
C ALA A 100 -12.59 12.48 9.08
N GLU A 101 -12.07 13.61 8.59
CA GLU A 101 -11.99 13.95 7.17
C GLU A 101 -11.14 12.93 6.39
N LYS A 102 -10.00 12.47 6.95
CA LYS A 102 -9.21 11.39 6.35
C LYS A 102 -9.96 10.06 6.32
N LYS A 103 -10.64 9.66 7.40
CA LYS A 103 -11.45 8.43 7.41
C LYS A 103 -12.61 8.49 6.41
N GLN A 104 -13.20 9.66 6.22
CA GLN A 104 -14.23 9.87 5.19
C GLN A 104 -13.64 9.64 3.80
N GLN A 105 -12.47 10.23 3.49
CA GLN A 105 -11.77 9.99 2.21
C GLN A 105 -11.41 8.52 2.01
N GLU A 106 -10.91 7.82 3.03
CA GLU A 106 -10.62 6.37 2.97
C GLU A 106 -11.88 5.51 2.69
N TYR A 107 -13.07 5.95 3.13
CA TYR A 107 -14.33 5.27 2.80
C TYR A 107 -14.86 5.65 1.41
N GLU A 108 -14.77 6.92 1.01
CA GLU A 108 -15.16 7.39 -0.33
C GLU A 108 -14.31 6.72 -1.43
N GLU A 109 -13.00 6.58 -1.21
CA GLU A 109 -12.09 5.86 -2.11
C GLU A 109 -12.44 4.37 -2.20
N ARG A 110 -12.68 3.68 -1.07
CA ARG A 110 -13.10 2.27 -1.08
C ARG A 110 -14.44 2.05 -1.76
N LEU A 111 -15.42 2.93 -1.53
CA LEU A 111 -16.72 2.88 -2.20
C LEU A 111 -16.57 3.07 -3.71
N ARG A 112 -15.67 3.98 -4.12
CA ARG A 112 -15.34 4.19 -5.53
C ARG A 112 -14.69 2.95 -6.16
N THR A 113 -13.65 2.38 -5.55
CA THR A 113 -13.01 1.15 -6.07
C THR A 113 -14.00 -0.01 -6.14
N MET A 114 -14.87 -0.16 -5.13
CA MET A 114 -15.92 -1.19 -5.13
C MET A 114 -16.94 -0.96 -6.26
N ALA A 115 -17.30 0.29 -6.56
CA ALA A 115 -18.17 0.62 -7.69
C ALA A 115 -17.50 0.32 -9.04
N GLU A 116 -16.23 0.71 -9.22
CA GLU A 116 -15.43 0.44 -10.43
C GLU A 116 -15.23 -1.08 -10.64
N GLU A 117 -15.01 -1.87 -9.57
CA GLU A 117 -15.00 -3.34 -9.66
C GLU A 117 -16.37 -3.94 -10.00
N MET A 118 -17.46 -3.42 -9.42
CA MET A 118 -18.82 -3.90 -9.68
C MET A 118 -19.26 -3.62 -11.12
N GLU A 119 -18.92 -2.44 -11.65
CA GLU A 119 -19.13 -2.12 -13.06
C GLU A 119 -18.35 -3.08 -13.96
N LYS A 120 -17.06 -3.30 -13.67
CA LYS A 120 -16.24 -4.26 -14.43
C LYS A 120 -16.83 -5.68 -14.40
N ARG A 121 -17.23 -6.19 -13.22
CA ARG A 121 -17.87 -7.50 -13.09
C ARG A 121 -19.18 -7.59 -13.88
N GLN A 122 -19.96 -6.50 -13.96
CA GLN A 122 -21.17 -6.44 -14.78
C GLN A 122 -20.85 -6.43 -16.28
N GLN A 123 -19.80 -5.72 -16.72
CA GLN A 123 -19.33 -5.74 -18.10
C GLN A 123 -18.83 -7.14 -18.50
N ASP A 124 -18.01 -7.78 -17.65
CA ASP A 124 -17.51 -9.15 -17.86
C ASP A 124 -18.66 -10.18 -17.92
N LEU A 125 -19.69 -10.04 -17.07
CA LEU A 125 -20.89 -10.87 -17.11
C LEU A 125 -21.69 -10.68 -18.40
N ASN A 126 -21.90 -9.44 -18.85
CA ASN A 126 -22.59 -9.14 -20.10
C ASN A 126 -21.82 -9.72 -21.31
N ASN A 127 -20.49 -9.57 -21.33
CA ASN A 127 -19.61 -10.14 -22.35
C ASN A 127 -19.70 -11.68 -22.40
N ALA A 128 -19.76 -12.33 -21.23
CA ALA A 128 -19.93 -13.78 -21.14
C ALA A 128 -21.31 -14.23 -21.64
N GLN A 129 -22.39 -13.50 -21.32
CA GLN A 129 -23.74 -13.79 -21.84
C GLN A 129 -23.81 -13.67 -23.36
N ASP A 130 -23.25 -12.61 -23.94
CA ASP A 130 -23.16 -12.43 -25.39
C ASP A 130 -22.32 -13.53 -26.07
N MET A 131 -21.25 -14.00 -25.42
CA MET A 131 -20.42 -15.10 -25.94
C MET A 131 -21.16 -16.44 -25.89
N ILE A 132 -21.86 -16.75 -24.80
CA ILE A 132 -22.72 -17.94 -24.68
C ILE A 132 -23.77 -17.92 -25.81
N ARG A 133 -24.46 -16.80 -26.01
CA ARG A 133 -25.50 -16.65 -27.04
C ARG A 133 -24.98 -16.90 -28.46
N ARG A 134 -23.76 -16.47 -28.77
CA ARG A 134 -23.08 -16.77 -30.05
C ARG A 134 -22.74 -18.26 -30.18
N LEU A 135 -22.26 -18.89 -29.10
CA LEU A 135 -21.95 -20.32 -29.08
C LEU A 135 -23.21 -21.19 -29.23
N GLU A 136 -24.33 -20.81 -28.62
CA GLU A 136 -25.65 -21.46 -28.81
C GLU A 136 -26.12 -21.37 -30.27
N GLU A 137 -25.93 -20.22 -30.92
CA GLU A 137 -26.29 -20.03 -32.31
C GLU A 137 -25.36 -20.80 -33.27
N GLN A 138 -24.06 -20.85 -32.99
CA GLN A 138 -23.11 -21.72 -33.71
C GLN A 138 -23.42 -23.21 -33.52
N LEU A 139 -23.82 -23.65 -32.32
CA LEU A 139 -24.25 -25.02 -32.06
C LEU A 139 -25.52 -25.36 -32.86
N ARG A 140 -26.51 -24.47 -32.93
CA ARG A 140 -27.69 -24.65 -33.81
C ARG A 140 -27.31 -24.75 -35.28
N GLN A 141 -26.41 -23.90 -35.77
CA GLN A 141 -25.94 -23.96 -37.16
C GLN A 141 -25.20 -25.27 -37.46
N LEU A 142 -24.37 -25.76 -36.52
CA LEU A 142 -23.71 -27.06 -36.62
C LEU A 142 -24.68 -28.24 -36.56
N GLN A 143 -25.72 -28.18 -35.71
CA GLN A 143 -26.77 -29.21 -35.67
C GLN A 143 -27.54 -29.25 -36.99
N ALA A 144 -28.01 -28.11 -37.51
CA ALA A 144 -28.72 -28.05 -38.78
C ALA A 144 -27.84 -28.54 -39.96
N ALA A 145 -26.55 -28.17 -39.98
CA ALA A 145 -25.61 -28.67 -41.00
C ALA A 145 -25.33 -30.17 -40.87
N LYS A 146 -25.31 -30.72 -39.64
CA LYS A 146 -25.20 -32.17 -39.39
C LYS A 146 -26.45 -32.92 -39.84
N GLU A 147 -27.63 -32.40 -39.52
CA GLU A 147 -28.93 -32.99 -39.92
C GLU A 147 -29.08 -33.02 -41.45
N ASP A 148 -28.69 -31.95 -42.15
CA ASP A 148 -28.67 -31.90 -43.62
C ASP A 148 -27.64 -32.86 -44.24
N LEU A 149 -26.47 -33.05 -43.61
CA LEU A 149 -25.49 -34.06 -44.03
C LEU A 149 -25.98 -35.50 -43.78
N GLU A 150 -26.62 -35.77 -42.64
CA GLU A 150 -27.21 -37.08 -42.34
C GLU A 150 -28.41 -37.38 -43.25
N ALA A 151 -29.22 -36.38 -43.62
CA ALA A 151 -30.26 -36.52 -44.63
C ALA A 151 -29.68 -36.93 -45.99
N ARG A 152 -28.67 -36.19 -46.50
CA ARG A 152 -27.97 -36.52 -47.75
C ARG A 152 -27.30 -37.90 -47.71
N GLN A 153 -26.73 -38.29 -46.57
CA GLN A 153 -26.12 -39.61 -46.41
C GLN A 153 -27.16 -40.73 -46.45
N ASN A 154 -28.33 -40.53 -45.84
CA ASN A 154 -29.45 -41.46 -45.92
C ASN A 154 -30.04 -41.55 -47.34
N GLU A 155 -30.16 -40.44 -48.07
CA GLU A 155 -30.57 -40.44 -49.49
C GLU A 155 -29.57 -41.21 -50.38
N LEU A 156 -28.26 -41.01 -50.17
CA LEU A 156 -27.21 -41.75 -50.88
C LEU A 156 -27.28 -43.26 -50.57
N GLN A 157 -27.43 -43.64 -49.30
CA GLN A 157 -27.60 -45.05 -48.92
C GLN A 157 -28.91 -45.65 -49.46
N ALA A 158 -29.99 -44.88 -49.56
CA ALA A 158 -31.24 -45.33 -50.16
C ALA A 158 -31.08 -45.56 -51.67
N MET A 159 -30.39 -44.67 -52.39
CA MET A 159 -30.06 -44.88 -53.81
C MET A 159 -29.09 -46.05 -54.04
N GLU A 160 -28.12 -46.24 -53.16
CA GLU A 160 -27.19 -47.37 -53.23
C GLU A 160 -27.90 -48.71 -52.98
N ARG A 161 -28.77 -48.78 -51.97
CA ARG A 161 -29.65 -49.94 -51.73
C ARG A 161 -30.58 -50.22 -52.90
N ALA A 162 -31.24 -49.19 -53.45
CA ALA A 162 -32.13 -49.37 -54.60
C ALA A 162 -31.40 -49.95 -55.83
N LYS A 163 -30.15 -49.51 -56.08
CA LYS A 163 -29.29 -50.08 -57.14
C LYS A 163 -28.85 -51.51 -56.84
N LEU A 164 -28.51 -51.82 -55.59
CA LEU A 164 -28.18 -53.19 -55.17
C LEU A 164 -29.39 -54.11 -55.25
N GLU A 165 -30.59 -53.63 -54.92
CA GLU A 165 -31.85 -54.36 -55.10
C GLU A 165 -32.16 -54.61 -56.59
N GLU A 166 -31.95 -53.61 -57.46
CA GLU A 166 -32.05 -53.75 -58.92
C GLU A 166 -31.04 -54.76 -59.48
N GLU A 167 -29.77 -54.71 -59.04
CA GLU A 167 -28.73 -55.66 -59.45
C GLU A 167 -29.02 -57.08 -58.93
N ILE A 168 -29.49 -57.22 -57.68
CA ILE A 168 -29.94 -58.51 -57.12
C ILE A 168 -31.13 -59.07 -57.90
N LEU A 169 -32.09 -58.23 -58.31
CA LEU A 169 -33.22 -58.67 -59.13
C LEU A 169 -32.75 -59.16 -60.51
N ALA A 170 -31.90 -58.38 -61.18
CA ALA A 170 -31.31 -58.78 -62.46
C ALA A 170 -30.46 -60.07 -62.34
N LYS A 171 -29.79 -60.29 -61.20
CA LYS A 171 -29.08 -61.53 -60.90
C LYS A 171 -30.01 -62.68 -60.54
N GLN A 172 -31.18 -62.45 -59.95
CA GLN A 172 -32.21 -63.49 -59.78
C GLN A 172 -32.86 -63.90 -61.11
N ASP A 173 -33.12 -62.97 -62.02
CA ASP A 173 -33.56 -63.28 -63.39
C ASP A 173 -32.48 -64.06 -64.16
N GLU A 174 -31.21 -63.68 -64.01
CA GLU A 174 -30.11 -64.45 -64.62
C GLU A 174 -29.92 -65.84 -63.98
N VAL A 175 -30.04 -65.96 -62.65
CA VAL A 175 -29.98 -67.25 -61.93
C VAL A 175 -31.16 -68.15 -62.26
N THR A 176 -32.38 -67.62 -62.39
CA THR A 176 -33.55 -68.42 -62.80
C THR A 176 -33.47 -68.84 -64.26
N ARG A 177 -32.94 -67.98 -65.16
CA ARG A 177 -32.58 -68.36 -66.54
C ARG A 177 -31.48 -69.42 -66.60
N ILE A 178 -30.48 -69.33 -65.73
CA ILE A 178 -29.47 -70.39 -65.57
C ILE A 178 -30.12 -71.66 -65.01
N GLN A 179 -31.06 -71.55 -64.06
CA GLN A 179 -31.75 -72.70 -63.48
C GLN A 179 -32.70 -73.40 -64.48
N THR A 180 -33.32 -72.69 -65.43
CA THR A 180 -34.09 -73.37 -66.49
C THR A 180 -33.15 -74.09 -67.46
N VAL A 181 -32.05 -73.48 -67.88
CA VAL A 181 -31.01 -74.13 -68.70
C VAL A 181 -30.35 -75.29 -67.96
N VAL A 182 -30.12 -75.18 -66.65
CA VAL A 182 -29.62 -76.26 -65.79
C VAL A 182 -30.68 -77.34 -65.64
N ASN A 183 -31.96 -77.04 -65.47
CA ASN A 183 -33.03 -78.06 -65.43
C ASN A 183 -33.16 -78.81 -66.76
N GLU A 184 -33.05 -78.12 -67.91
CA GLU A 184 -32.97 -78.77 -69.23
C GLU A 184 -31.71 -79.64 -69.37
N LYS A 185 -30.58 -79.15 -68.84
CA LYS A 185 -29.31 -79.89 -68.81
C LYS A 185 -29.30 -81.02 -67.79
N ASP A 186 -30.07 -80.95 -66.72
CA ASP A 186 -30.26 -81.98 -65.72
C ASP A 186 -31.32 -82.99 -66.18
N GLU A 187 -32.24 -82.65 -67.08
CA GLU A 187 -33.07 -83.64 -67.76
C GLU A 187 -32.31 -84.36 -68.90
N GLN A 188 -31.30 -83.70 -69.49
CA GLN A 188 -30.29 -84.38 -70.33
C GLN A 188 -29.32 -85.21 -69.47
N THR A 189 -28.90 -84.70 -68.31
CA THR A 189 -27.93 -85.36 -67.43
C THR A 189 -28.57 -86.47 -66.60
N ARG A 190 -29.87 -86.42 -66.29
CA ARG A 190 -30.62 -87.53 -65.67
C ARG A 190 -30.63 -88.76 -66.57
N LYS A 191 -30.80 -88.57 -67.88
CA LYS A 191 -30.70 -89.64 -68.90
C LYS A 191 -29.28 -90.20 -69.00
N LEU A 192 -28.25 -89.36 -68.81
CA LEU A 192 -26.84 -89.79 -68.72
C LEU A 192 -26.49 -90.37 -67.33
N GLN A 193 -27.22 -90.01 -66.27
CA GLN A 193 -27.06 -90.56 -64.92
C GLN A 193 -27.72 -91.93 -64.81
N GLU A 194 -28.81 -92.22 -65.52
CA GLU A 194 -29.27 -93.59 -65.71
C GLU A 194 -28.20 -94.48 -66.38
N GLU A 195 -27.27 -93.90 -67.15
CA GLU A 195 -26.08 -94.59 -67.70
C GLU A 195 -24.85 -94.58 -66.76
N VAL A 196 -24.72 -93.61 -65.84
CA VAL A 196 -23.53 -93.38 -64.98
C VAL A 196 -23.71 -93.83 -63.52
N GLU A 197 -24.93 -93.99 -63.01
CA GLU A 197 -25.23 -94.61 -61.70
C GLU A 197 -24.73 -96.06 -61.67
N VAL A 198 -24.68 -96.71 -62.85
CA VAL A 198 -24.07 -98.02 -63.11
C VAL A 198 -22.55 -98.02 -62.91
N ALA A 199 -21.90 -96.86 -63.04
CA ALA A 199 -20.45 -96.70 -62.90
C ALA A 199 -20.03 -96.16 -61.52
N ARG A 200 -20.81 -95.28 -60.88
CA ARG A 200 -20.43 -94.55 -59.66
C ARG A 200 -20.59 -95.35 -58.34
N GLN A 201 -20.26 -96.64 -58.38
CA GLN A 201 -20.07 -97.50 -57.20
C GLN A 201 -18.57 -97.76 -56.90
N LYS A 202 -17.67 -96.98 -57.51
CA LYS A 202 -16.23 -96.93 -57.22
C LYS A 202 -15.81 -95.48 -57.01
N GLU A 203 -14.70 -95.29 -56.30
CA GLU A 203 -14.11 -93.98 -55.95
C GLU A 203 -15.03 -93.20 -54.98
N GLU A 204 -15.00 -93.50 -53.68
CA GLU A 204 -14.06 -92.95 -52.67
C GLU A 204 -14.08 -91.40 -52.69
N GLU A 205 -14.53 -90.68 -51.65
CA GLU A 205 -14.07 -90.63 -50.24
C GLU A 205 -12.66 -90.01 -50.07
N VAL A 206 -12.42 -89.20 -49.00
CA VAL A 206 -11.12 -88.70 -48.45
C VAL A 206 -10.58 -87.23 -48.72
N LYS A 207 -11.02 -86.23 -47.92
CA LYS A 207 -10.26 -85.21 -47.04
C LYS A 207 -9.66 -83.79 -47.47
N LEU A 208 -9.43 -82.88 -46.45
CA LEU A 208 -9.06 -81.38 -46.41
C LEU A 208 -8.17 -80.88 -45.12
N ALA A 209 -7.85 -79.55 -44.80
CA ALA A 209 -6.79 -78.98 -43.81
C ALA A 209 -6.95 -77.57 -42.97
N LEU A 210 -5.94 -76.96 -42.19
CA LEU A 210 -6.03 -75.82 -41.12
C LEU A 210 -4.74 -74.89 -40.68
N LEU A 211 -4.79 -73.79 -39.81
CA LEU A 211 -3.74 -72.71 -39.33
C LEU A 211 -3.94 -72.06 -37.84
N ALA A 212 -3.35 -71.02 -37.08
CA ALA A 212 -2.30 -69.87 -37.00
C ALA A 212 -2.04 -69.16 -35.53
N ALA A 213 -1.10 -68.14 -35.24
CA ALA A 213 -0.76 -67.39 -33.89
C ALA A 213 0.18 -66.04 -33.94
N THR A 214 0.77 -65.14 -33.01
CA THR A 214 1.00 -64.68 -31.51
C THR A 214 1.74 -63.24 -31.25
N THR A 215 1.77 -62.48 -30.06
CA THR A 215 2.60 -61.19 -29.67
C THR A 215 2.64 -60.55 -28.17
N THR A 216 3.58 -59.61 -27.67
CA THR A 216 3.60 -58.82 -26.29
C THR A 216 4.72 -57.68 -25.88
N PRO A 217 4.53 -56.60 -24.99
CA PRO A 217 5.56 -55.55 -24.42
C PRO A 217 5.42 -54.75 -22.98
N GLN A 218 6.39 -53.91 -22.40
CA GLN A 218 6.29 -52.91 -21.17
C GLN A 218 7.53 -52.02 -20.57
N HIS A 219 7.38 -50.98 -19.60
CA HIS A 219 8.31 -50.40 -18.45
C HIS A 219 8.54 -48.80 -18.14
N HIS A 220 8.79 -48.21 -16.88
CA HIS A 220 9.20 -46.74 -16.44
C HIS A 220 9.59 -46.35 -14.88
N HIS A 221 10.20 -45.16 -14.46
CA HIS A 221 10.43 -44.55 -13.01
C HIS A 221 11.09 -43.06 -12.79
N VAL A 222 11.08 -42.31 -11.59
CA VAL A 222 11.88 -41.01 -11.12
C VAL A 222 11.63 -40.32 -9.66
N GLU A 223 12.55 -39.48 -9.00
CA GLU A 223 12.54 -38.88 -7.55
C GLU A 223 13.40 -37.54 -7.11
N GLU A 224 13.16 -36.67 -6.01
CA GLU A 224 14.02 -35.46 -5.44
C GLU A 224 13.70 -34.62 -4.04
N ASN A 225 14.49 -33.56 -3.54
CA ASN A 225 14.33 -32.37 -2.49
C ASN A 225 15.03 -32.30 -0.99
N GLU A 226 15.18 -31.31 0.03
CA GLU A 226 14.86 -29.84 0.53
C GLU A 226 15.73 -29.19 1.79
N HIS A 227 15.52 -27.97 2.48
CA HIS A 227 16.43 -27.12 3.49
C HIS A 227 15.85 -26.11 4.68
N ASP A 228 16.67 -25.31 5.52
CA ASP A 228 16.48 -24.50 6.89
C ASP A 228 16.82 -22.90 7.01
N GLU A 229 17.04 -21.94 8.05
CA GLU A 229 17.39 -21.57 9.55
C GLU A 229 16.89 -20.07 10.07
N ASP A 230 17.13 -19.14 11.14
CA ASP A 230 17.87 -18.75 12.47
C ASP A 230 17.38 -17.38 13.30
N ASP A 231 17.87 -16.85 14.52
CA ASP A 231 17.45 -15.59 15.42
C ASP A 231 18.52 -14.90 16.50
N GLU A 232 18.50 -13.93 17.53
CA GLU A 232 17.69 -12.90 18.39
C GLU A 232 18.48 -11.66 19.16
N MET A 233 18.16 -11.07 20.41
CA MET A 233 18.56 -9.69 21.05
C MET A 233 18.79 -9.53 22.67
N VAL A 234 18.73 -8.48 23.61
CA VAL A 234 18.48 -6.95 23.87
C VAL A 234 18.80 -6.31 25.36
N ASN A 235 18.86 -4.93 25.66
CA ASN A 235 18.50 -4.03 26.90
C ASN A 235 19.43 -3.28 28.03
N GLY A 236 19.06 -2.06 28.59
CA GLY A 236 19.51 -1.37 29.91
C GLY A 236 19.48 0.22 30.16
N ASP A 237 19.31 0.83 31.40
CA ASP A 237 19.11 2.34 31.71
C ASP A 237 19.48 2.95 33.16
N VAL A 238 19.37 4.31 33.34
CA VAL A 238 19.07 5.29 34.49
C VAL A 238 20.06 6.16 35.37
N SER A 239 19.80 7.50 35.43
CA SER A 239 19.88 8.52 36.56
C SER A 239 21.25 9.13 37.06
N ARG A 240 21.40 10.27 37.81
CA ARG A 240 20.52 11.28 38.53
C ARG A 240 21.23 12.64 38.88
N ASP A 241 20.49 13.75 39.12
CA ASP A 241 20.95 15.12 39.53
C ASP A 241 20.95 15.52 41.05
N LEU A 242 21.47 16.73 41.39
CA LEU A 242 21.39 17.42 42.71
C LEU A 242 21.32 18.98 42.66
N ALA A 243 20.90 19.60 43.78
CA ALA A 243 20.61 21.04 44.06
C ALA A 243 20.49 21.24 45.61
N THR A 244 20.40 22.38 46.33
CA THR A 244 20.50 23.88 46.25
C THR A 244 20.16 24.43 47.67
N ASP A 245 20.45 25.64 48.19
CA ASP A 245 21.26 26.84 47.87
C ASP A 245 21.28 27.79 49.13
N ASP A 246 22.20 28.77 49.27
CA ASP A 246 22.32 29.70 50.43
C ASP A 246 22.53 31.20 50.05
N ASN A 247 22.26 31.60 48.79
CA ASN A 247 22.94 32.72 48.13
C ASN A 247 22.04 33.91 47.71
N ILE A 248 22.55 35.15 47.82
CA ILE A 248 22.19 36.27 46.91
C ILE A 248 23.47 37.02 46.51
N ILE A 249 23.77 36.99 45.22
CA ILE A 249 25.02 37.48 44.59
C ILE A 249 24.70 38.70 43.70
N ASP A 250 25.68 39.54 43.33
CA ASP A 250 25.40 40.57 42.31
C ASP A 250 25.24 39.87 40.94
N PRO A 251 24.05 39.95 40.30
CA PRO A 251 23.81 39.23 39.06
C PRO A 251 24.75 39.62 37.93
N VAL A 252 25.49 40.74 38.01
CA VAL A 252 26.50 41.10 36.99
C VAL A 252 27.69 40.13 36.96
N GLU A 253 28.08 39.53 38.09
CA GLU A 253 29.22 38.61 38.19
C GLU A 253 28.93 37.27 37.50
N GLU A 254 27.71 36.77 37.69
CA GLU A 254 27.20 35.54 37.08
C GLU A 254 26.66 35.73 35.65
N ARG A 255 26.24 36.94 35.29
CA ARG A 255 25.58 37.22 34.00
C ARG A 255 26.53 37.04 32.83
N ARG A 256 26.38 35.89 32.18
CA ARG A 256 26.81 35.64 30.80
C ARG A 256 25.76 36.12 29.80
N THR A 257 26.15 36.35 28.55
CA THR A 257 25.21 36.77 27.50
C THR A 257 24.20 35.66 27.15
N LEU A 258 23.32 35.89 26.17
CA LEU A 258 22.43 34.83 25.69
C LEU A 258 23.17 33.83 24.79
N ALA A 259 24.11 34.30 23.96
CA ALA A 259 24.92 33.42 23.11
C ALA A 259 25.83 32.51 23.95
N GLU A 260 26.55 33.07 24.94
CA GLU A 260 27.39 32.32 25.90
C GLU A 260 26.65 31.23 26.70
N ARG A 261 25.31 31.25 26.75
CA ARG A 261 24.48 30.31 27.52
C ARG A 261 23.50 29.50 26.67
N ASN A 262 23.57 29.63 25.35
CA ASN A 262 22.67 28.95 24.43
C ASN A 262 23.49 28.60 23.19
N GLU A 263 24.11 27.42 23.23
CA GLU A 263 24.90 26.82 22.15
C GLU A 263 24.19 26.93 20.79
N ARG A 264 22.93 26.52 20.72
CA ARG A 264 22.08 26.68 19.52
C ARG A 264 21.96 28.12 19.01
N LEU A 265 22.06 29.14 19.86
CA LEU A 265 22.11 30.54 19.42
C LEU A 265 23.54 30.97 19.04
N HIS A 266 24.56 30.42 19.69
CA HIS A 266 25.95 30.63 19.30
C HIS A 266 26.23 30.10 17.90
N ASP A 267 25.73 28.91 17.57
CA ASP A 267 25.82 28.27 16.24
C ASP A 267 25.01 28.99 15.15
N GLN A 268 24.21 29.99 15.51
CA GLN A 268 23.32 30.75 14.63
C GLN A 268 23.77 32.21 14.38
N LEU A 269 24.95 32.62 14.89
CA LEU A 269 25.41 34.02 14.91
C LEU A 269 26.75 34.23 14.20
#